data_AF-M1DIL9-F1
#
_entry.id   AF-M1DIL9-F1
#
_cell.length_a   1.000
_cell.length_b   1.000
_cell.length_c   1.000
_cell.angle_alpha   90.00
_cell.angle_beta   90.00
_cell.angle_gamma   90.00
#
_symmetry.space_group_name_H-M   'P 1'
#
loop_
_entity.id
_entity.type
_entity.pdbx_description
1 polymer ?
#
loop_
_entity_poly.entity_id
_entity_poly.type
_entity_poly.pdbx_seq_one_letter_code
_entity_poly.pdbx_strand_id
1 'polypeptide(L)'
;MRSTRLERSVPEMINSAILTALTPIRTTVDDLNARVTACENRQGETPEISALKAEITELKMDVAYLKATDFTALMRGADDKDTPNFSGTPPATMGDMQRDNAGYAESEMENDEEQIAVYDEVVRENQEDIIFRDLLNLEDMVVQSATQSVPVETSTPAPSRSGTASMFEATPSESGTDQKDTPGIDALADRETAYIRPFSTLLS
;
A
#
# COMPACT_ATOMS: atom_id res chain seq x y z
N MET A 1 -38.81 -30.76 -6.27
CA MET A 1 -38.03 -29.55 -6.60
C MET A 1 -36.62 -29.97 -7.01
N ARG A 2 -36.13 -29.50 -8.18
CA ARG A 2 -34.79 -29.80 -8.72
C ARG A 2 -34.03 -28.48 -8.90
N SER A 3 -33.61 -27.87 -7.80
CA SER A 3 -32.54 -26.86 -7.83
C SER A 3 -31.24 -27.56 -7.50
N THR A 4 -30.42 -27.92 -8.48
CA THR A 4 -29.24 -28.76 -8.16
C THR A 4 -27.94 -28.45 -8.89
N ARG A 5 -27.88 -27.46 -9.78
CA ARG A 5 -26.59 -27.10 -10.41
C ARG A 5 -26.29 -25.61 -10.38
N LEU A 6 -27.25 -24.76 -10.75
CA LEU A 6 -27.02 -23.33 -10.83
C LEU A 6 -26.82 -22.68 -9.45
N GLU A 7 -27.67 -23.01 -8.47
CA GLU A 7 -27.56 -22.48 -7.10
C GLU A 7 -26.26 -22.86 -6.41
N ARG A 8 -25.62 -23.96 -6.83
CA ARG A 8 -24.32 -24.39 -6.30
C ARG A 8 -23.14 -23.73 -7.00
N SER A 9 -23.26 -23.41 -8.28
CA SER A 9 -22.17 -22.81 -9.06
C SER A 9 -22.03 -21.29 -8.83
N VAL A 10 -23.12 -20.59 -8.48
CA VAL A 10 -23.08 -19.13 -8.27
C VAL A 10 -22.07 -18.72 -7.17
N PRO A 11 -22.07 -19.34 -5.97
CA PRO A 11 -21.05 -19.03 -4.95
C PRO A 11 -19.62 -19.32 -5.39
N GLU A 12 -19.42 -20.41 -6.12
CA GLU A 12 -18.10 -20.83 -6.62
C GLU A 12 -17.56 -19.82 -7.64
N MET A 13 -18.41 -19.34 -8.54
CA MET A 13 -18.07 -18.31 -9.52
C MET A 13 -17.71 -16.98 -8.86
N ILE A 14 -18.47 -16.55 -7.84
CA ILE A 14 -18.20 -15.31 -7.11
C ILE A 14 -16.85 -15.39 -6.41
N ASN A 15 -16.59 -16.47 -5.67
CA ASN A 15 -15.31 -16.66 -4.98
C ASN A 15 -14.12 -16.71 -5.97
N SER A 16 -14.29 -17.37 -7.12
CA SER A 16 -13.27 -17.42 -8.16
C SER A 16 -12.98 -16.03 -8.76
N ALA A 17 -14.02 -15.25 -9.05
CA ALA A 17 -13.88 -13.90 -9.59
C ALA A 17 -13.16 -12.97 -8.58
N ILE A 18 -13.51 -13.04 -7.30
CA ILE A 18 -12.88 -12.25 -6.24
C ILE A 18 -11.40 -12.63 -6.11
N LEU A 19 -11.06 -13.92 -6.05
CA LEU A 19 -9.66 -14.35 -6.00
C LEU A 19 -8.83 -13.88 -7.21
N THR A 20 -9.46 -13.88 -8.39
CA THR A 20 -8.84 -13.37 -9.62
C THR A 20 -8.55 -11.87 -9.50
N ALA A 21 -9.51 -11.09 -9.00
CA ALA A 21 -9.35 -9.65 -8.78
C ALA A 21 -8.33 -9.30 -7.68
N LEU A 22 -8.18 -10.15 -6.65
CA LEU A 22 -7.20 -9.93 -5.56
C LEU A 22 -5.76 -10.25 -5.94
N THR A 23 -5.55 -11.05 -7.00
CA THR A 23 -4.21 -11.43 -7.46
C THR A 23 -3.34 -10.23 -7.85
N PRO A 24 -3.78 -9.30 -8.74
CA PRO A 24 -2.99 -8.12 -9.08
C PRO A 24 -2.73 -7.20 -7.89
N ILE A 25 -3.67 -7.08 -6.94
CA ILE A 25 -3.47 -6.27 -5.73
C ILE A 25 -2.33 -6.84 -4.89
N ARG A 26 -2.28 -8.16 -4.70
CA ARG A 26 -1.18 -8.82 -3.96
C ARG A 26 0.17 -8.58 -4.63
N THR A 27 0.24 -8.71 -5.95
CA THR A 27 1.50 -8.48 -6.68
C THR A 27 1.98 -7.04 -6.53
N THR A 28 1.07 -6.06 -6.54
CA THR A 28 1.42 -4.65 -6.33
C THR A 28 1.90 -4.39 -4.90
N VAL A 29 1.27 -5.00 -3.90
CA VAL A 29 1.69 -4.88 -2.49
C VAL A 29 3.08 -5.48 -2.26
N ASP A 30 3.35 -6.63 -2.88
CA ASP A 30 4.67 -7.28 -2.80
C ASP A 30 5.76 -6.46 -3.51
N ASP A 31 5.47 -5.90 -4.69
CA ASP A 31 6.37 -4.98 -5.40
C ASP A 31 6.66 -3.71 -4.58
N LEU A 32 5.61 -3.11 -4.03
CA LEU A 32 5.74 -1.91 -3.18
C LEU A 32 6.60 -2.21 -1.95
N ASN A 33 6.38 -3.34 -1.29
CA ASN A 33 7.21 -3.77 -0.16
C ASN A 33 8.68 -3.95 -0.55
N ALA A 34 8.96 -4.52 -1.72
CA ALA A 34 10.32 -4.66 -2.23
C ALA A 34 10.97 -3.30 -2.52
N ARG A 35 10.22 -2.35 -3.11
CA ARG A 35 10.69 -0.99 -3.37
C ARG A 35 10.97 -0.21 -2.08
N VAL A 36 10.10 -0.30 -1.08
CA VAL A 36 10.32 0.33 0.24
C VAL A 36 11.57 -0.23 0.90
N THR A 37 11.75 -1.55 0.88
CA THR A 37 12.97 -2.20 1.40
C THR A 37 14.22 -1.72 0.66
N ALA A 38 14.15 -1.57 -0.67
CA ALA A 38 15.26 -1.05 -1.46
C ALA A 38 15.57 0.43 -1.14
N CYS A 39 14.55 1.26 -0.89
CA CYS A 39 14.72 2.65 -0.46
C CYS A 39 15.36 2.75 0.94
N GLU A 40 14.87 1.95 1.90
CA GLU A 40 15.41 1.82 3.26
C GLU A 40 16.90 1.49 3.22
N ASN A 41 17.29 0.52 2.37
CA ASN A 41 18.69 0.14 2.21
C ASN A 41 19.58 1.24 1.59
N ARG A 42 19.02 2.16 0.80
CA ARG A 42 19.78 3.22 0.11
C ARG A 42 19.88 4.51 0.92
N GLN A 43 18.82 4.87 1.63
CA GLN A 43 18.69 6.17 2.30
C GLN A 43 18.69 6.05 3.83
N GLY A 44 18.66 4.82 4.35
CA GLY A 44 18.40 4.55 5.76
C GLY A 44 16.91 4.55 6.07
N GLU A 45 16.57 4.24 7.31
CA GLU A 45 15.20 4.30 7.80
C GLU A 45 14.85 5.76 8.14
N THR A 46 14.03 6.38 7.30
CA THR A 46 13.46 7.72 7.55
C THR A 46 12.02 7.58 8.09
N PRO A 47 11.47 8.59 8.78
CA PRO A 47 10.10 8.57 9.27
C PRO A 47 9.05 8.28 8.17
N GLU A 48 9.27 8.78 6.95
CA GLU A 48 8.41 8.54 5.80
C GLU A 48 8.44 7.08 5.36
N ILE A 49 9.63 6.46 5.33
CA ILE A 49 9.79 5.03 5.01
C ILE A 49 9.12 4.16 6.07
N SER A 50 9.29 4.49 7.36
CA SER A 50 8.62 3.76 8.45
C SER A 50 7.09 3.90 8.38
N ALA A 51 6.57 5.09 8.07
CA ALA A 51 5.14 5.31 7.89
C ALA A 51 4.58 4.48 6.72
N LEU A 52 5.25 4.53 5.56
CA LEU A 52 4.84 3.76 4.38
C LEU A 52 4.88 2.24 4.63
N LYS A 53 5.86 1.76 5.41
CA LYS A 53 5.97 0.34 5.81
C LYS A 53 4.81 -0.08 6.73
N ALA A 54 4.34 0.81 7.60
CA ALA A 54 3.15 0.58 8.42
C ALA A 54 1.89 0.49 7.54
N GLU A 55 1.71 1.42 6.60
CA GLU A 55 0.57 1.40 5.66
C GLU A 55 0.56 0.13 4.79
N ILE A 56 1.71 -0.31 4.28
CA ILE A 56 1.82 -1.59 3.55
C ILE A 56 1.40 -2.78 4.44
N THR A 57 1.74 -2.74 5.72
CA THR A 57 1.38 -3.79 6.67
C THR A 57 -0.14 -3.81 6.90
N GLU A 58 -0.75 -2.65 7.08
CA GLU A 58 -2.22 -2.51 7.19
C GLU A 58 -2.92 -3.00 5.92
N LEU A 59 -2.46 -2.56 4.74
CA LEU A 59 -3.01 -2.99 3.46
C LEU A 59 -2.90 -4.52 3.26
N LYS A 60 -1.82 -5.16 3.75
CA LYS A 60 -1.70 -6.62 3.74
C LYS A 60 -2.74 -7.29 4.62
N MET A 61 -3.06 -6.70 5.77
CA MET A 61 -4.13 -7.19 6.65
C MET A 61 -5.49 -7.05 5.98
N ASP A 62 -5.77 -5.93 5.33
CA ASP A 62 -7.03 -5.71 4.61
C ASP A 62 -7.21 -6.71 3.46
N VAL A 63 -6.17 -6.95 2.67
CA VAL A 63 -6.19 -7.97 1.61
C VAL A 63 -6.39 -9.38 2.17
N ALA A 64 -5.83 -9.68 3.36
CA ALA A 64 -6.03 -10.95 4.04
C ALA A 64 -7.46 -11.09 4.59
N TYR A 65 -8.01 -10.04 5.19
CA TYR A 65 -9.40 -9.97 5.67
C TYR A 65 -10.39 -10.13 4.52
N LEU A 66 -10.15 -9.43 3.41
CA LEU A 66 -10.97 -9.52 2.21
C LEU A 66 -10.94 -10.94 1.60
N LYS A 67 -9.80 -11.65 1.70
CA LYS A 67 -9.70 -13.06 1.31
C LYS A 67 -10.45 -14.00 2.26
N ALA A 68 -10.44 -13.71 3.55
CA ALA A 68 -11.04 -14.55 4.59
C ALA A 68 -12.56 -14.38 4.69
N THR A 69 -13.09 -13.26 4.20
CA THR A 69 -14.54 -13.01 4.14
C THR A 69 -15.22 -14.05 3.25
N ASP A 70 -16.12 -14.85 3.83
CA ASP A 70 -17.01 -15.72 3.05
C ASP A 70 -18.15 -14.90 2.46
N PHE A 71 -17.97 -14.45 1.22
CA PHE A 71 -19.00 -13.72 0.48
C PHE A 71 -20.27 -14.54 0.27
N THR A 72 -20.21 -15.87 0.40
CA THR A 72 -21.39 -16.74 0.38
C THR A 72 -22.29 -16.51 1.58
N ALA A 73 -21.70 -16.29 2.76
CA ALA A 73 -22.44 -15.97 3.97
C ALA A 73 -23.11 -14.59 3.87
N LEU A 74 -22.42 -13.63 3.25
CA LEU A 74 -22.97 -12.29 2.97
C LEU A 74 -24.19 -12.35 2.05
N MET A 75 -24.11 -13.11 0.95
CA MET A 75 -25.24 -13.28 0.02
C MET A 75 -26.42 -14.06 0.64
N ARG A 76 -26.15 -14.94 1.61
CA ARG A 76 -27.19 -15.75 2.28
C ARG A 76 -28.02 -14.96 3.30
N GLY A 77 -27.43 -13.96 3.96
CA GLY A 77 -28.12 -13.15 4.97
C GLY A 77 -29.18 -12.20 4.42
N ALA A 78 -29.21 -11.97 3.10
CA ALA A 78 -30.18 -11.07 2.48
C ALA A 78 -31.57 -11.70 2.23
N ASP A 79 -31.68 -13.04 2.27
CA ASP A 79 -32.90 -13.78 1.95
C ASP A 79 -33.75 -14.13 3.19
N ASP A 80 -33.27 -13.80 4.40
CA ASP A 80 -34.03 -13.97 5.66
C ASP A 80 -34.83 -12.70 5.99
N LYS A 81 -35.70 -12.30 5.05
CA LYS A 81 -36.55 -11.10 5.13
C LYS A 81 -38.03 -11.37 4.87
N ASP A 82 -38.49 -12.60 5.06
CA ASP A 82 -39.92 -12.94 5.16
C ASP A 82 -40.09 -13.99 6.27
N THR A 83 -40.16 -13.64 7.55
CA THR A 83 -41.39 -13.14 8.16
C THR A 83 -41.01 -12.66 9.56
N PRO A 84 -41.10 -11.36 9.91
CA PRO A 84 -41.36 -11.05 11.31
C PRO A 84 -42.72 -11.68 11.59
N ASN A 85 -42.75 -12.79 12.32
CA ASN A 85 -43.97 -13.27 12.97
C ASN A 85 -44.37 -12.23 14.03
N PHE A 86 -44.81 -11.07 13.55
CA PHE A 86 -45.60 -10.10 14.27
C PHE A 86 -47.05 -10.60 14.23
N SER A 87 -47.30 -11.80 14.75
CA SER A 87 -48.65 -12.27 15.02
C SER A 87 -48.80 -12.50 16.52
N GLY A 88 -49.14 -11.41 17.20
CA GLY A 88 -50.07 -11.44 18.32
C GLY A 88 -49.58 -12.05 19.62
N THR A 89 -48.93 -11.24 20.45
CA THR A 89 -49.55 -10.74 21.70
C THR A 89 -48.55 -9.82 22.41
N PRO A 90 -48.93 -8.57 22.77
CA PRO A 90 -48.15 -7.80 23.71
C PRO A 90 -48.15 -8.54 25.06
N PRO A 91 -46.98 -8.83 25.67
CA PRO A 91 -46.92 -9.30 27.04
C PRO A 91 -47.60 -8.25 27.92
N ALA A 92 -48.67 -8.66 28.60
CA ALA A 92 -49.43 -7.80 29.47
C ALA A 92 -48.51 -7.14 30.51
N THR A 93 -48.46 -5.82 30.44
CA THR A 93 -48.07 -4.90 31.50
C THR A 93 -48.84 -5.23 32.79
N MET A 94 -48.17 -5.73 33.84
CA MET A 94 -48.53 -5.39 35.23
C MET A 94 -47.47 -5.84 36.25
N GLY A 95 -47.03 -4.91 37.10
CA GLY A 95 -46.12 -5.09 38.24
C GLY A 95 -44.90 -4.18 38.10
N ASP A 96 -45.03 -2.87 38.29
CA ASP A 96 -45.12 -2.16 39.59
C ASP A 96 -43.98 -2.49 40.57
N MET A 97 -43.45 -1.42 41.17
CA MET A 97 -42.38 -1.31 42.17
C MET A 97 -40.94 -1.38 41.62
N GLN A 98 -39.99 -0.53 41.98
CA GLN A 98 -39.98 0.62 42.88
C GLN A 98 -38.65 1.36 42.67
N ARG A 99 -38.78 2.68 42.68
CA ARG A 99 -37.80 3.78 42.65
C ARG A 99 -36.65 3.60 43.65
N ASP A 100 -35.43 3.94 43.21
CA ASP A 100 -34.35 4.61 43.98
C ASP A 100 -33.27 5.07 42.97
N ASN A 101 -33.33 6.31 42.45
CA ASN A 101 -32.71 7.54 42.96
C ASN A 101 -31.22 7.46 43.30
N ALA A 102 -30.36 7.62 42.30
CA ALA A 102 -29.01 8.18 42.47
C ALA A 102 -28.71 9.09 41.27
N GLY A 103 -28.45 10.37 41.59
CA GLY A 103 -28.42 11.50 40.66
C GLY A 103 -27.55 11.28 39.43
N TYR A 104 -28.20 11.29 38.27
CA TYR A 104 -27.56 11.40 36.97
C TYR A 104 -27.50 12.89 36.63
N ALA A 105 -26.30 13.45 36.55
CA ALA A 105 -26.08 14.80 36.06
C ALA A 105 -26.48 14.83 34.59
N GLU A 106 -27.62 15.46 34.30
CA GLU A 106 -28.07 15.77 32.95
C GLU A 106 -27.02 16.69 32.31
N SER A 107 -26.29 16.14 31.35
CA SER A 107 -25.45 16.93 30.44
C SER A 107 -26.30 17.21 29.21
N GLU A 108 -26.97 18.37 29.23
CA GLU A 108 -27.52 19.00 28.03
C GLU A 108 -26.34 19.49 27.19
N MET A 109 -26.00 18.73 26.16
CA MET A 109 -25.27 19.25 25.02
C MET A 109 -26.04 18.86 23.77
N GLU A 110 -27.03 19.70 23.49
CA GLU A 110 -27.72 19.81 22.21
C GLU A 110 -26.68 20.17 21.15
N ASN A 111 -26.10 19.15 20.51
CA ASN A 111 -25.27 19.35 19.34
C ASN A 111 -26.17 19.34 18.11
N ASP A 112 -26.50 20.55 17.69
CA ASP A 112 -26.86 21.02 16.34
C ASP A 112 -26.49 20.02 15.22
N GLU A 113 -27.47 19.17 14.87
CA GLU A 113 -27.37 18.10 13.87
C GLU A 113 -27.98 18.54 12.54
N GLU A 114 -27.74 19.78 12.08
CA GLU A 114 -28.36 20.28 10.83
C GLU A 114 -27.46 21.08 9.86
N GLN A 115 -26.12 20.92 9.76
CA GLN A 115 -25.37 21.62 8.66
C GLN A 115 -24.15 20.92 8.05
N ILE A 116 -24.22 19.62 7.69
CA ILE A 116 -23.15 18.99 6.85
C ILE A 116 -23.72 18.06 5.77
N ALA A 117 -24.62 18.56 4.92
CA ALA A 117 -25.15 17.78 3.78
C ALA A 117 -25.11 18.52 2.43
N VAL A 118 -24.33 19.60 2.29
CA VAL A 118 -24.31 20.39 1.03
C VAL A 118 -22.90 20.62 0.46
N TYR A 119 -21.81 20.29 1.18
CA TYR A 119 -20.44 20.56 0.69
C TYR A 119 -19.64 19.33 0.26
N ASP A 120 -20.23 18.13 0.22
CA ASP A 120 -19.49 16.87 -0.08
C ASP A 120 -19.71 16.28 -1.49
N GLU A 121 -20.50 16.97 -2.34
CA GLU A 121 -20.75 16.49 -3.71
C GLU A 121 -19.95 17.26 -4.77
N VAL A 122 -19.64 18.55 -4.54
CA VAL A 122 -18.88 19.37 -5.51
C VAL A 122 -17.35 19.27 -5.34
N VAL A 123 -16.85 18.85 -4.18
CA VAL A 123 -15.40 18.70 -3.94
C VAL A 123 -14.88 17.34 -4.42
N ARG A 124 -15.70 16.29 -4.45
CA ARG A 124 -15.29 14.95 -4.89
C ARG A 124 -14.97 14.88 -6.39
N GLU A 125 -15.74 15.55 -7.25
CA GLU A 125 -15.48 15.50 -8.70
C GLU A 125 -14.18 16.20 -9.12
N ASN A 126 -13.62 17.10 -8.30
CA ASN A 126 -12.43 17.86 -8.67
C ASN A 126 -11.14 17.30 -8.06
N GLN A 127 -11.22 16.45 -7.03
CA GLN A 127 -10.03 15.89 -6.38
C GLN A 127 -9.44 14.70 -7.16
N GLU A 128 -10.29 13.92 -7.83
CA GLU A 128 -9.84 12.80 -8.66
C GLU A 128 -9.06 13.31 -9.89
N ASP A 129 -9.53 14.40 -10.52
CA ASP A 129 -8.87 15.00 -11.69
C ASP A 129 -7.49 15.61 -11.38
N ILE A 130 -7.29 16.15 -10.18
CA ILE A 130 -6.00 16.71 -9.75
C ILE A 130 -4.98 15.58 -9.54
N ILE A 131 -5.39 14.46 -8.93
CA ILE A 131 -4.51 13.33 -8.66
C ILE A 131 -4.02 12.67 -9.96
N PHE A 132 -4.90 12.50 -10.96
CA PHE A 132 -4.49 11.95 -12.27
C PHE A 132 -3.58 12.90 -13.06
N ARG A 133 -3.76 14.22 -12.94
CA ARG A 133 -2.87 15.22 -13.58
C ARG A 133 -1.47 15.20 -13.01
N ASP A 134 -1.34 15.09 -11.69
CA ASP A 134 -0.04 15.09 -11.01
C ASP A 134 0.75 13.82 -11.31
N LEU A 135 0.08 12.66 -11.41
CA LEU A 135 0.73 11.39 -11.80
C LEU A 135 1.23 11.41 -13.25
N LEU A 136 0.47 11.98 -14.20
CA LEU A 136 0.88 12.15 -15.59
C LEU A 136 2.07 13.13 -15.74
N ASN A 137 2.09 14.21 -14.96
CA ASN A 137 3.23 15.15 -14.95
C ASN A 137 4.50 14.52 -14.35
N LEU A 138 4.36 13.62 -13.38
CA LEU A 138 5.50 12.90 -12.80
C LEU A 138 6.17 11.97 -13.83
N GLU A 139 5.38 11.27 -14.63
CA GLU A 139 5.90 10.40 -15.70
C GLU A 139 6.66 11.21 -16.75
N ASP A 140 6.11 12.34 -17.21
CA ASP A 140 6.76 13.20 -18.21
C ASP A 140 8.08 13.81 -17.68
N MET A 141 8.12 14.20 -16.40
CA MET A 141 9.34 14.69 -15.75
C MET A 141 10.44 13.62 -15.65
N VAL A 142 10.07 12.36 -15.38
CA VAL A 142 11.04 11.25 -15.30
C VAL A 142 11.59 10.91 -16.69
N VAL A 143 10.76 10.93 -17.73
CA VAL A 143 11.19 10.72 -19.12
C VAL A 143 12.14 11.84 -19.56
N GLN A 144 11.82 13.10 -19.28
CA GLN A 144 12.71 14.22 -19.62
C GLN A 144 14.06 14.15 -18.88
N SER A 145 14.05 13.80 -17.59
CA SER A 145 15.27 13.66 -16.79
C SER A 145 16.20 12.57 -17.34
N ALA A 146 15.65 11.49 -17.91
CA ALA A 146 16.44 10.42 -18.51
C ALA A 146 17.10 10.84 -19.84
N THR A 147 16.45 11.71 -20.63
CA THR A 147 17.03 12.25 -21.86
C THR A 147 18.09 13.33 -21.65
N GLN A 148 18.16 13.96 -20.47
CA GLN A 148 19.14 15.01 -20.19
C GLN A 148 20.47 14.47 -19.63
N SER A 149 20.54 13.18 -19.29
CA SER A 149 21.76 12.50 -18.81
C SER A 149 22.54 11.80 -19.94
N VAL A 150 22.52 12.32 -21.16
CA VAL A 150 23.60 12.01 -22.11
C VAL A 150 24.71 13.01 -21.84
N PRO A 151 25.84 12.63 -21.20
CA PRO A 151 26.97 13.52 -21.10
C PRO A 151 27.37 13.89 -22.53
N VAL A 152 27.19 15.17 -22.87
CA VAL A 152 27.83 15.76 -24.03
C VAL A 152 29.33 15.60 -23.78
N GLU A 153 29.92 14.60 -24.44
CA GLU A 153 31.36 14.50 -24.56
C GLU A 153 31.81 15.74 -25.29
N THR A 154 32.29 16.72 -24.52
CA THR A 154 32.91 17.94 -25.01
C THR A 154 34.12 17.55 -25.83
N SER A 155 33.90 17.34 -27.13
CA SER A 155 34.96 17.19 -28.12
C SER A 155 35.87 18.41 -28.03
N THR A 156 36.98 18.24 -27.34
CA THR A 156 38.06 19.21 -27.28
C THR A 156 38.72 19.20 -28.66
N PRO A 157 38.70 20.31 -29.41
CA PRO A 157 39.33 20.37 -30.72
C PRO A 157 40.85 20.26 -30.55
N ALA A 158 41.40 19.11 -30.89
CA ALA A 158 42.84 18.92 -30.98
C ALA A 158 43.38 19.82 -32.11
N PRO A 159 44.44 20.61 -31.87
CA PRO A 159 45.08 21.39 -32.92
C PRO A 159 45.72 20.42 -33.92
N SER A 160 45.20 20.43 -35.15
CA SER A 160 45.72 19.65 -36.27
C SER A 160 47.17 20.05 -36.56
N ARG A 161 48.11 19.26 -36.05
CA ARG A 161 49.52 19.29 -36.43
C ARG A 161 49.74 18.30 -37.56
N SER A 162 49.86 18.85 -38.76
CA SER A 162 50.34 18.19 -39.97
C SER A 162 51.61 17.38 -39.70
N GLY A 163 51.61 16.10 -40.10
CA GLY A 163 52.76 15.21 -39.97
C GLY A 163 52.52 13.81 -40.54
N THR A 164 52.67 13.70 -41.87
CA THR A 164 53.31 12.60 -42.61
C THR A 164 53.42 11.20 -41.97
N ALA A 165 52.76 10.25 -42.66
CA ALA A 165 53.19 8.88 -43.00
C ALA A 165 53.84 7.99 -41.93
N SER A 166 53.17 6.87 -41.60
CA SER A 166 53.84 5.56 -41.53
C SER A 166 52.83 4.42 -41.62
N MET A 167 53.20 3.42 -42.42
CA MET A 167 52.58 2.11 -42.64
C MET A 167 52.58 1.21 -41.39
N PHE A 168 51.82 0.11 -41.52
CA PHE A 168 52.02 -1.30 -41.08
C PHE A 168 50.72 -1.80 -40.42
N GLU A 169 49.89 -2.62 -41.07
CA GLU A 169 50.05 -4.02 -41.47
C GLU A 169 50.10 -5.02 -40.29
N ALA A 170 49.27 -6.06 -40.43
CA ALA A 170 49.22 -7.36 -39.74
C ALA A 170 48.43 -7.50 -38.41
N THR A 171 47.31 -8.22 -38.54
CA THR A 171 46.67 -9.19 -37.61
C THR A 171 47.68 -10.07 -36.84
N PRO A 172 47.40 -10.54 -35.59
CA PRO A 172 46.62 -11.79 -35.42
C PRO A 172 45.81 -11.97 -34.11
N SER A 173 44.85 -12.90 -34.20
CA SER A 173 44.25 -13.77 -33.18
C SER A 173 45.01 -13.90 -31.85
N GLU A 174 44.30 -13.78 -30.72
CA GLU A 174 44.73 -14.41 -29.46
C GLU A 174 43.52 -14.94 -28.66
N SER A 175 43.51 -16.27 -28.53
CA SER A 175 42.71 -17.02 -27.57
C SER A 175 43.43 -17.01 -26.21
N GLY A 176 42.72 -16.74 -25.13
CA GLY A 176 43.29 -16.85 -23.79
C GLY A 176 42.20 -16.77 -22.72
N THR A 177 41.81 -17.94 -22.24
CA THR A 177 41.13 -18.15 -20.95
C THR A 177 41.81 -17.37 -19.83
N ASP A 178 41.03 -16.66 -19.02
CA ASP A 178 41.47 -16.28 -17.68
C ASP A 178 40.39 -16.46 -16.62
N GLN A 179 40.87 -17.10 -15.57
CA GLN A 179 40.27 -17.61 -14.36
C GLN A 179 39.85 -16.43 -13.47
N LYS A 180 38.63 -16.43 -12.93
CA LYS A 180 38.23 -15.45 -11.91
C LYS A 180 37.92 -16.17 -10.61
N ASP A 181 38.95 -16.24 -9.77
CA ASP A 181 38.85 -16.61 -8.37
C ASP A 181 37.88 -15.67 -7.64
N THR A 182 36.97 -16.26 -6.88
CA THR A 182 36.03 -15.58 -5.99
C THR A 182 36.75 -15.22 -4.69
N PRO A 183 36.83 -13.94 -4.30
CA PRO A 183 37.25 -13.56 -2.96
C PRO A 183 36.10 -13.79 -1.98
N GLY A 184 36.32 -14.65 -0.99
CA GLY A 184 35.45 -14.79 0.18
C GLY A 184 35.45 -13.49 0.99
N ILE A 185 34.26 -13.06 1.41
CA ILE A 185 34.09 -11.99 2.39
C ILE A 185 33.43 -12.60 3.60
N ASP A 186 34.27 -13.01 4.55
CA ASP A 186 33.91 -13.09 5.97
C ASP A 186 34.02 -11.67 6.54
N ALA A 187 32.91 -11.10 6.99
CA ALA A 187 32.93 -9.89 7.81
C ALA A 187 31.79 -9.94 8.83
N LEU A 188 32.19 -10.39 10.03
CA LEU A 188 31.50 -10.32 11.30
C LEU A 188 31.38 -8.86 11.75
N ALA A 189 30.17 -8.39 12.06
CA ALA A 189 29.93 -7.12 12.74
C ALA A 189 28.97 -7.35 13.91
N ASP A 190 29.57 -7.67 15.04
CA ASP A 190 29.02 -7.56 16.38
C ASP A 190 28.84 -6.06 16.69
N ARG A 191 27.60 -5.59 16.79
CA ARG A 191 27.28 -4.23 17.25
C ARG A 191 26.59 -4.29 18.60
N GLU A 192 27.43 -4.19 19.62
CA GLU A 192 27.12 -3.85 21.00
C GLU A 192 26.41 -2.48 21.08
N THR A 193 25.09 -2.48 21.33
CA THR A 193 24.36 -1.24 21.62
C THR A 193 24.50 -0.87 23.08
N ALA A 194 25.35 0.13 23.34
CA ALA A 194 25.49 0.77 24.63
C ALA A 194 24.17 1.44 25.09
N TYR A 195 23.75 1.08 26.29
CA TYR A 195 22.60 1.62 27.01
C TYR A 195 22.92 3.08 27.46
N ILE A 196 22.34 4.09 26.81
CA ILE A 196 22.46 5.49 27.23
C ILE A 196 21.44 5.77 28.37
N ARG A 197 21.96 6.33 29.46
CA ARG A 197 21.28 6.65 30.73
C ARG A 197 20.12 7.66 30.62
N PRO A 198 19.20 7.67 31.61
CA PRO A 198 18.00 8.51 31.61
C PRO A 198 18.29 9.97 31.99
N PHE A 199 17.59 10.90 31.33
CA PHE A 199 17.47 12.29 31.78
C PHE A 199 16.45 12.37 32.91
N SER A 200 16.93 12.64 34.11
CA SER A 200 16.12 13.22 35.19
C SER A 200 15.94 14.71 34.91
N THR A 201 14.69 15.17 34.80
CA THR A 201 14.36 16.59 34.95
C THR A 201 13.35 16.75 36.06
N LEU A 202 13.83 17.39 37.13
CA LEU A 202 13.08 18.05 38.18
C LEU A 202 12.04 19.00 37.59
N LEU A 203 10.80 18.93 38.05
CA LEU A 203 10.00 20.13 38.24
C LEU A 203 9.36 20.12 39.63
N SER A 204 9.49 21.28 40.27
CA SER A 204 9.12 21.63 41.63
C SER A 204 7.63 21.91 41.79
#